data_AF-A0A820PMC9-F1
#
_entry.id   AF-A0A820PMC9-F1
#
_cell.length_a   1.000
_cell.length_b   1.000
_cell.length_c   1.000
_cell.angle_alpha   90.00
_cell.angle_beta   90.00
_cell.angle_gamma   90.00
#
_symmetry.space_group_name_H-M   'P 1'
#
loop_
_entity.id
_entity.type
_entity.pdbx_description
1 polymer ?
#
loop_
_entity_poly.entity_id
_entity_poly.type
_entity_poly.pdbx_seq_one_letter_code
_entity_poly.pdbx_strand_id
1 'polypeptide(L)'
;MALNNLSYYDDPQSYINRNSETLAQLLVKYIRNEEKMDCVVEAFRVLGNLSRSQRIRDILMKCKVDRSAIHHCQSDNVELLYAVIGVLINLTVDEDKRECLKIHHGIDSLINIFDYSIQSDWQLSSLVCKALWNYCDNNYEKFDNQSLWFTENQLKILLNFFDESLHESNLESSGDESIDELNKQLWNEEYFPVASRLYQRIIEGNQYFKTIRINDHS
;
A
#
# COMPACT_ATOMS: atom_id res chain seq x y z
N MET A 1 -16.80 12.04 7.99
CA MET A 1 -16.58 12.19 9.44
C MET A 1 -17.39 11.23 10.33
N ALA A 2 -18.72 11.35 10.48
CA ALA A 2 -19.46 10.52 11.45
C ALA A 2 -19.36 9.00 11.18
N LEU A 3 -19.45 8.59 9.90
CA LEU A 3 -19.40 7.19 9.52
C LEU A 3 -17.99 6.59 9.68
N ASN A 4 -16.94 7.35 9.36
CA ASN A 4 -15.55 6.95 9.56
C ASN A 4 -15.29 6.65 11.04
N ASN A 5 -15.67 7.58 11.93
CA ASN A 5 -15.51 7.41 13.39
C ASN A 5 -16.26 6.18 13.92
N LEU A 6 -17.50 5.97 13.48
CA LEU A 6 -18.30 4.81 13.91
C LEU A 6 -17.78 3.49 13.32
N SER A 7 -17.17 3.51 12.13
CA SER A 7 -16.57 2.32 11.50
C SER A 7 -15.22 1.92 12.09
N TYR A 8 -14.58 2.82 12.85
CA TYR A 8 -13.25 2.57 13.42
C TYR A 8 -13.29 1.60 14.61
N TYR A 9 -14.38 1.64 15.40
CA TYR A 9 -14.53 0.82 16.60
C TYR A 9 -15.06 -0.57 16.27
N ASP A 10 -14.33 -1.60 16.68
CA ASP A 10 -14.73 -3.00 16.52
C ASP A 10 -15.71 -3.43 17.62
N ASP A 11 -16.83 -2.71 17.74
CA ASP A 11 -17.94 -3.11 18.60
C ASP A 11 -18.88 -4.05 17.81
N PRO A 12 -18.96 -5.35 18.15
CA PRO A 12 -19.82 -6.31 17.45
C PRO A 12 -21.32 -5.95 17.52
N GLN A 13 -21.72 -5.15 18.51
CA GLN A 13 -23.10 -4.70 18.68
C GLN A 13 -23.42 -3.44 17.88
N SER A 14 -22.42 -2.78 17.30
CA SER A 14 -22.64 -1.59 16.49
C SER A 14 -23.46 -1.91 15.23
N TYR A 15 -24.32 -0.97 14.85
CA TYR A 15 -25.12 -1.12 13.62
C TYR A 15 -24.22 -1.24 12.38
N ILE A 16 -23.05 -0.62 12.40
CA ILE A 16 -22.07 -0.68 11.32
C ILE A 16 -21.51 -2.09 11.17
N ASN A 17 -21.08 -2.74 12.25
CA ASN A 17 -20.56 -4.10 12.15
C ASN A 17 -21.63 -5.10 11.67
N ARG A 18 -22.87 -4.97 12.16
CA ARG A 18 -24.00 -5.81 11.72
C ARG A 18 -24.37 -5.64 10.24
N ASN A 19 -24.11 -4.46 9.66
CA ASN A 19 -24.46 -4.12 8.28
C ASN A 19 -23.22 -3.84 7.41
N SER A 20 -22.04 -4.27 7.87
CA SER A 20 -20.74 -3.92 7.28
C SER A 20 -20.63 -4.35 5.82
N GLU A 21 -21.21 -5.50 5.47
CA GLU A 21 -21.26 -6.00 4.10
C GLU A 21 -22.07 -5.10 3.16
N THR A 22 -23.32 -4.82 3.55
CA THR A 22 -24.22 -3.94 2.78
C THR A 22 -23.60 -2.56 2.65
N LEU A 23 -23.02 -2.05 3.73
CA LEU A 23 -22.36 -0.76 3.72
C LEU A 23 -21.16 -0.76 2.77
N ALA A 24 -20.28 -1.76 2.83
CA ALA A 24 -19.13 -1.87 1.92
C ALA A 24 -19.58 -1.89 0.46
N GLN A 25 -20.62 -2.66 0.11
CA GLN A 25 -21.14 -2.70 -1.25
C GLN A 25 -21.72 -1.36 -1.72
N LEU A 26 -22.45 -0.65 -0.84
CA LEU A 26 -22.99 0.66 -1.14
C LEU A 26 -21.89 1.70 -1.32
N LEU A 27 -20.85 1.68 -0.48
CA LEU A 27 -19.70 2.58 -0.59
C LEU A 27 -18.91 2.35 -1.88
N VAL A 28 -18.72 1.11 -2.31
CA VAL A 28 -18.08 0.83 -3.61
C VAL A 28 -18.91 1.39 -4.78
N LYS A 29 -20.24 1.28 -4.72
CA LYS A 29 -21.11 1.91 -5.72
C LYS A 29 -21.03 3.43 -5.66
N TYR A 30 -20.97 4.00 -4.45
CA TYR A 30 -20.87 5.43 -4.24
C TYR A 30 -19.57 6.00 -4.83
N ILE A 31 -18.42 5.42 -4.50
CA ILE A 31 -17.09 5.82 -5.02
C ILE A 31 -17.07 5.86 -6.56
N ARG A 32 -17.78 4.96 -7.23
CA ARG A 32 -17.82 4.89 -8.71
C ARG A 32 -18.63 5.98 -9.37
N ASN A 33 -19.57 6.59 -8.65
CA ASN A 33 -20.52 7.57 -9.20
C ASN A 33 -20.32 8.96 -8.61
N GLU A 34 -19.41 9.12 -7.64
CA GLU A 34 -19.20 10.38 -6.94
C GLU A 34 -18.11 11.20 -7.63
N GLU A 35 -18.38 12.48 -7.84
CA GLU A 35 -17.45 13.44 -8.43
C GLU A 35 -16.71 14.25 -7.36
N LYS A 36 -17.26 14.32 -6.14
CA LYS A 36 -16.66 15.05 -5.02
C LYS A 36 -15.59 14.24 -4.31
N MET A 37 -14.33 14.67 -4.47
CA MET A 37 -13.17 13.95 -3.94
C MET A 37 -13.19 13.78 -2.42
N ASP A 38 -13.61 14.79 -1.65
CA ASP A 38 -13.70 14.69 -0.18
C ASP A 38 -14.61 13.54 0.28
N CYS A 39 -15.69 13.30 -0.47
CA CYS A 39 -16.60 12.21 -0.19
C CYS A 39 -16.01 10.84 -0.55
N VAL A 40 -15.22 10.80 -1.63
CA VAL A 40 -14.46 9.60 -2.04
C VAL A 40 -13.40 9.26 -1.00
N VAL A 41 -12.66 10.26 -0.48
CA VAL A 41 -11.67 10.10 0.60
C VAL A 41 -12.34 9.45 1.82
N GLU A 42 -13.45 10.01 2.29
CA GLU A 42 -14.15 9.47 3.46
C GLU A 42 -14.72 8.06 3.22
N ALA A 43 -15.20 7.77 2.01
CA ALA A 43 -15.66 6.44 1.65
C ALA A 43 -14.50 5.42 1.69
N PHE A 44 -13.33 5.75 1.14
CA PHE A 44 -12.14 4.89 1.23
C PHE A 44 -11.66 4.73 2.67
N ARG A 45 -11.70 5.76 3.52
CA ARG A 45 -11.37 5.63 4.95
C ARG A 45 -12.27 4.61 5.65
N VAL A 46 -13.58 4.68 5.41
CA VAL A 46 -14.54 3.69 5.95
C VAL A 46 -14.24 2.30 5.41
N LEU A 47 -13.97 2.14 4.11
CA LEU A 47 -13.57 0.86 3.54
C LEU A 47 -12.26 0.34 4.14
N GLY A 48 -11.30 1.22 4.45
CA GLY A 48 -10.06 0.91 5.14
C GLY A 48 -10.33 0.31 6.52
N ASN A 49 -11.25 0.87 7.28
CA ASN A 49 -11.61 0.32 8.59
C ASN A 49 -12.32 -1.04 8.46
N LEU A 50 -13.31 -1.15 7.57
CA LEU A 50 -14.08 -2.39 7.40
C LEU A 50 -13.23 -3.54 6.84
N SER A 51 -12.25 -3.25 5.98
CA SER A 51 -11.37 -4.24 5.34
C SER A 51 -10.36 -4.91 6.28
N ARG A 52 -10.32 -4.52 7.56
CA ARG A 52 -9.64 -5.30 8.61
C ARG A 52 -10.23 -6.72 8.74
N SER A 53 -11.50 -6.89 8.43
CA SER A 53 -12.18 -8.18 8.38
C SER A 53 -11.96 -8.89 7.03
N GLN A 54 -11.48 -10.14 7.08
CA GLN A 54 -11.28 -10.99 5.89
C GLN A 54 -12.56 -11.14 5.06
N ARG A 55 -13.70 -11.33 5.73
CA ARG A 55 -15.02 -11.43 5.07
C ARG A 55 -15.35 -10.19 4.25
N ILE A 56 -14.99 -9.00 4.74
CA ILE A 56 -15.19 -7.75 4.00
C ILE A 56 -14.21 -7.66 2.83
N ARG A 57 -12.95 -8.07 3.00
CA ARG A 57 -11.98 -8.11 1.89
C ARG A 57 -12.49 -8.96 0.73
N ASP A 58 -13.06 -10.14 1.02
CA ASP A 58 -13.65 -11.00 -0.01
C ASP A 58 -14.78 -10.33 -0.77
N ILE A 59 -15.66 -9.58 -0.08
CA ILE A 59 -16.75 -8.81 -0.69
C ILE A 59 -16.18 -7.69 -1.55
N LEU A 60 -15.20 -6.96 -1.04
CA LEU A 60 -14.56 -5.86 -1.74
C LEU A 60 -13.88 -6.31 -3.04
N MET A 61 -13.23 -7.48 -3.03
CA MET A 61 -12.67 -8.09 -4.24
C MET A 61 -13.77 -8.48 -5.24
N LYS A 62 -14.87 -9.10 -4.80
CA LYS A 62 -16.03 -9.39 -5.67
C LYS A 62 -16.63 -8.12 -6.27
N CYS A 63 -16.62 -7.04 -5.50
CA CYS A 63 -17.07 -5.73 -5.93
C CYS A 63 -16.03 -5.00 -6.80
N LYS A 64 -14.84 -5.55 -7.07
CA LYS A 64 -13.75 -4.93 -7.83
C LYS A 64 -13.31 -3.57 -7.26
N VAL A 65 -13.14 -3.49 -5.94
CA VAL A 65 -12.61 -2.27 -5.29
C VAL A 65 -11.15 -2.04 -5.65
N ASP A 66 -10.38 -3.10 -5.84
CA ASP A 66 -8.97 -3.10 -6.23
C ASP A 66 -8.72 -2.22 -7.46
N ARG A 67 -9.56 -2.37 -8.51
CA ARG A 67 -9.50 -1.53 -9.71
C ARG A 67 -9.75 -0.06 -9.40
N SER A 68 -10.72 0.21 -8.55
CA SER A 68 -11.06 1.58 -8.17
C SER A 68 -9.96 2.19 -7.31
N ALA A 69 -9.42 1.45 -6.35
CA ALA A 69 -8.31 1.88 -5.52
C ALA A 69 -7.08 2.23 -6.38
N ILE A 70 -6.67 1.32 -7.27
CA ILE A 70 -5.50 1.56 -8.14
C ILE A 70 -5.72 2.72 -9.11
N HIS A 71 -6.95 2.92 -9.61
CA HIS A 71 -7.27 4.13 -10.38
C HIS A 71 -7.07 5.41 -9.56
N HIS A 72 -7.50 5.44 -8.31
CA HIS A 72 -7.35 6.60 -7.43
C HIS A 72 -5.91 6.82 -6.93
N CYS A 73 -5.01 5.84 -7.07
CA CYS A 73 -3.57 6.04 -6.86
C CYS A 73 -2.95 7.05 -7.83
N GLN A 74 -3.65 7.42 -8.91
CA GLN A 74 -3.21 8.43 -9.88
C GLN A 74 -3.62 9.87 -9.48
N SER A 75 -4.32 10.04 -8.36
CA SER A 75 -4.71 11.36 -7.86
C SER A 75 -3.53 12.10 -7.24
N ASP A 76 -3.58 13.43 -7.33
CA ASP A 76 -2.72 14.38 -6.61
C ASP A 76 -3.22 14.67 -5.18
N ASN A 77 -4.40 14.18 -4.81
CA ASN A 77 -4.95 14.38 -3.47
C ASN A 77 -4.28 13.42 -2.48
N VAL A 78 -3.33 13.95 -1.70
CA VAL A 78 -2.57 13.19 -0.70
C VAL A 78 -3.48 12.46 0.29
N GLU A 79 -4.53 13.09 0.82
CA GLU A 79 -5.47 12.43 1.74
C GLU A 79 -6.17 11.22 1.14
N LEU A 80 -6.49 11.28 -0.16
CA LEU A 80 -7.04 10.16 -0.89
C LEU A 80 -6.02 9.03 -0.99
N LEU A 81 -4.77 9.33 -1.31
CA LEU A 81 -3.70 8.33 -1.42
C LEU A 81 -3.51 7.58 -0.11
N TYR A 82 -3.49 8.28 1.03
CA TYR A 82 -3.48 7.66 2.36
C TYR A 82 -4.62 6.66 2.54
N ALA A 83 -5.85 7.08 2.23
CA ALA A 83 -7.03 6.25 2.40
C ALA A 83 -7.02 5.02 1.47
N VAL A 84 -6.65 5.22 0.21
CA VAL A 84 -6.60 4.19 -0.83
C VAL A 84 -5.50 3.16 -0.55
N ILE A 85 -4.28 3.61 -0.23
CA ILE A 85 -3.18 2.70 0.08
C ILE A 85 -3.50 1.90 1.35
N GLY A 86 -4.14 2.51 2.36
CA GLY A 86 -4.61 1.77 3.53
C GLY A 86 -5.54 0.59 3.18
N VAL A 87 -6.45 0.78 2.22
CA VAL A 87 -7.30 -0.31 1.70
C VAL A 87 -6.46 -1.35 0.97
N LEU A 88 -5.53 -0.94 0.11
CA LEU A 88 -4.65 -1.87 -0.62
C LEU A 88 -3.78 -2.71 0.33
N ILE A 89 -3.22 -2.12 1.39
CA ILE A 89 -2.48 -2.83 2.44
C ILE A 89 -3.38 -3.91 3.04
N ASN A 90 -4.60 -3.56 3.44
CA ASN A 90 -5.52 -4.54 4.04
C ASN A 90 -5.87 -5.66 3.07
N LEU A 91 -6.18 -5.35 1.80
CA LEU A 91 -6.49 -6.35 0.78
C LEU A 91 -5.32 -7.33 0.56
N THR A 92 -4.10 -6.81 0.52
CA THR A 92 -2.88 -7.57 0.19
C THR A 92 -2.33 -8.38 1.36
N VAL A 93 -2.93 -8.27 2.57
CA VAL A 93 -2.66 -9.22 3.66
C VAL A 93 -2.97 -10.65 3.22
N ASP A 94 -4.06 -10.86 2.46
CA ASP A 94 -4.44 -12.18 1.97
C ASP A 94 -3.64 -12.55 0.70
N GLU A 95 -2.99 -13.71 0.70
CA GLU A 95 -2.11 -14.19 -0.38
C GLU A 95 -2.83 -14.23 -1.74
N ASP A 96 -4.07 -14.70 -1.78
CA ASP A 96 -4.90 -14.85 -2.99
C ASP A 96 -5.31 -13.51 -3.64
N LYS A 97 -5.13 -12.39 -2.93
CA LYS A 97 -5.56 -11.06 -3.39
C LYS A 97 -4.40 -10.18 -3.87
N ARG A 98 -3.15 -10.56 -3.58
CA ARG A 98 -1.95 -9.76 -3.90
C ARG A 98 -1.74 -9.55 -5.39
N GLU A 99 -2.22 -10.47 -6.23
CA GLU A 99 -2.13 -10.37 -7.68
C GLU A 99 -2.83 -9.12 -8.24
N CYS A 100 -3.79 -8.54 -7.49
CA CYS A 100 -4.49 -7.32 -7.90
C CYS A 100 -3.55 -6.15 -8.17
N LEU A 101 -2.44 -6.02 -7.42
CA LEU A 101 -1.44 -4.98 -7.62
C LEU A 101 -0.70 -5.15 -8.94
N LYS A 102 -0.55 -6.39 -9.43
CA LYS A 102 0.13 -6.65 -10.70
C LYS A 102 -0.80 -6.48 -11.89
N ILE A 103 -2.00 -7.06 -11.85
CA ILE A 103 -2.95 -7.07 -12.97
C ILE A 103 -3.35 -5.65 -13.40
N HIS A 104 -3.35 -4.70 -12.47
CA HIS A 104 -3.86 -3.35 -12.70
C HIS A 104 -2.78 -2.27 -12.71
N HIS A 105 -1.50 -2.62 -12.89
CA HIS A 105 -0.38 -1.66 -12.79
C HIS A 105 -0.32 -0.92 -11.43
N GLY A 106 -0.80 -1.59 -10.38
CA GLY A 106 -0.74 -1.09 -9.01
C GLY A 106 0.68 -1.00 -8.48
N ILE A 107 1.58 -1.91 -8.87
CA ILE A 107 3.01 -1.83 -8.52
C ILE A 107 3.63 -0.54 -9.09
N ASP A 108 3.41 -0.25 -10.37
CA ASP A 108 3.93 0.96 -11.01
C ASP A 108 3.34 2.22 -10.35
N SER A 109 2.05 2.17 -10.02
CA SER A 109 1.36 3.27 -9.34
C SER A 109 1.93 3.51 -7.93
N LEU A 110 2.23 2.45 -7.18
CA LEU A 110 2.89 2.53 -5.86
C LEU A 110 4.31 3.09 -5.98
N ILE A 111 5.09 2.64 -6.97
CA ILE A 111 6.44 3.18 -7.23
C ILE A 111 6.39 4.68 -7.57
N ASN A 112 5.44 5.10 -8.40
CA ASN A 112 5.25 6.51 -8.73
C ASN A 112 4.89 7.35 -7.49
N ILE A 113 4.05 6.82 -6.59
CA ILE A 113 3.75 7.49 -5.31
C ILE A 113 5.00 7.58 -4.44
N PHE A 114 5.81 6.52 -4.43
CA PHE A 114 7.03 6.48 -3.63
C PHE A 114 8.05 7.53 -4.09
N ASP A 115 8.21 7.70 -5.40
CA ASP A 115 9.18 8.63 -6.02
C ASP A 115 9.09 10.06 -5.45
N TYR A 116 7.88 10.61 -5.34
CA TYR A 116 7.73 11.94 -4.75
C TYR A 116 7.58 11.92 -3.22
N SER A 117 6.99 10.87 -2.63
CA SER A 117 6.77 10.85 -1.18
C SER A 117 8.04 10.59 -0.38
N ILE A 118 9.04 9.93 -0.95
CA ILE A 118 10.29 9.60 -0.25
C ILE A 118 11.13 10.82 0.12
N GLN A 119 10.85 11.98 -0.47
CA GLN A 119 11.56 13.23 -0.21
C GLN A 119 10.80 14.15 0.75
N SER A 120 9.48 13.97 0.92
CA SER A 120 8.64 14.95 1.59
C SER A 120 7.61 14.38 2.55
N ASP A 121 7.35 13.06 2.51
CA ASP A 121 6.31 12.41 3.28
C ASP A 121 6.70 10.98 3.67
N TRP A 122 7.35 10.87 4.84
CA TRP A 122 7.76 9.58 5.40
C TRP A 122 6.60 8.66 5.73
N GLN A 123 5.43 9.19 6.09
CA GLN A 123 4.27 8.38 6.44
C GLN A 123 3.65 7.74 5.21
N LEU A 124 3.46 8.52 4.13
CA LEU A 124 2.97 8.00 2.86
C LEU A 124 3.96 6.98 2.27
N SER A 125 5.26 7.29 2.32
CA SER A 125 6.34 6.38 1.92
C SER A 125 6.29 5.06 2.69
N SER A 126 6.02 5.13 4.00
CA SER A 126 5.87 3.95 4.85
C SER A 126 4.68 3.09 4.43
N LEU A 127 3.55 3.70 4.07
CA LEU A 127 2.37 2.98 3.59
C LEU A 127 2.64 2.28 2.26
N VAL A 128 3.32 2.96 1.33
CA VAL A 128 3.74 2.34 0.06
C VAL A 128 4.65 1.14 0.33
N CYS A 129 5.64 1.28 1.22
CA CYS A 129 6.51 0.18 1.60
C CYS A 129 5.72 -1.00 2.21
N LYS A 130 4.72 -0.74 3.05
CA LYS A 130 3.84 -1.79 3.61
C LYS A 130 3.06 -2.53 2.52
N ALA A 131 2.53 -1.82 1.53
CA ALA A 131 1.80 -2.44 0.42
C ALA A 131 2.72 -3.31 -0.46
N LEU A 132 3.92 -2.80 -0.79
CA LEU A 132 4.93 -3.53 -1.55
C LEU A 132 5.50 -4.72 -0.76
N TRP A 133 5.65 -4.57 0.55
CA TRP A 133 6.01 -5.68 1.45
C TRP A 133 4.98 -6.79 1.36
N ASN A 134 3.70 -6.50 1.58
CA ASN A 134 2.63 -7.50 1.50
C ASN A 134 2.62 -8.23 0.16
N TYR A 135 2.86 -7.52 -0.95
CA TYR A 135 2.96 -8.11 -2.27
C TYR A 135 4.06 -9.20 -2.37
N CYS A 136 5.24 -8.90 -1.83
CA CYS A 136 6.43 -9.75 -1.97
C CYS A 136 6.63 -10.75 -0.81
N ASP A 137 5.89 -10.61 0.29
CA ASP A 137 6.01 -11.45 1.48
C ASP A 137 5.65 -12.92 1.18
N ASN A 138 6.48 -13.86 1.62
CA ASN A 138 6.28 -15.33 1.50
C ASN A 138 5.96 -15.90 0.11
N ASN A 139 6.10 -15.11 -0.97
CA ASN A 139 5.64 -15.49 -2.30
C ASN A 139 6.76 -15.73 -3.32
N TYR A 140 7.98 -15.19 -3.13
CA TYR A 140 9.00 -15.32 -4.17
C TYR A 140 9.44 -16.76 -4.45
N GLU A 141 9.47 -17.60 -3.43
CA GLU A 141 9.80 -19.04 -3.57
C GLU A 141 8.63 -19.85 -4.15
N LYS A 142 7.40 -19.39 -3.95
CA LYS A 142 6.16 -20.01 -4.45
C LYS A 142 5.76 -19.52 -5.83
N PHE A 143 6.39 -18.48 -6.36
CA PHE A 143 6.12 -18.04 -7.72
C PHE A 143 6.63 -19.12 -8.68
N ASP A 144 5.70 -19.99 -9.12
CA ASP A 144 5.91 -20.99 -10.18
C ASP A 144 6.49 -20.35 -11.45
N ASN A 145 6.33 -19.04 -11.60
CA ASN A 145 6.91 -18.26 -12.68
C ASN A 145 7.30 -16.87 -12.17
N GLN A 146 8.49 -16.42 -12.57
CA GLN A 146 9.03 -15.07 -12.37
C GLN A 146 8.08 -13.97 -12.87
N SER A 147 7.22 -14.29 -13.85
CA SER A 147 5.78 -14.09 -13.71
C SER A 147 5.36 -12.95 -12.80
N LEU A 148 5.09 -13.32 -11.55
CA LEU A 148 4.46 -12.50 -10.52
C LEU A 148 5.49 -11.74 -9.65
N TRP A 149 6.76 -11.69 -10.03
CA TRP A 149 7.76 -10.86 -9.35
C TRP A 149 7.82 -9.44 -9.92
N PHE A 150 8.58 -8.57 -9.25
CA PHE A 150 8.97 -7.28 -9.79
C PHE A 150 9.78 -7.45 -11.09
N THR A 151 9.56 -6.56 -12.04
CA THR A 151 10.40 -6.48 -13.25
C THR A 151 11.80 -5.97 -12.90
N GLU A 152 12.79 -6.21 -13.77
CA GLU A 152 14.16 -5.71 -13.58
C GLU A 152 14.20 -4.17 -13.46
N ASN A 153 13.35 -3.47 -14.20
CA ASN A 153 13.25 -2.02 -14.12
C ASN A 153 12.68 -1.54 -12.77
N GLN A 154 11.60 -2.17 -12.29
CA GLN A 154 11.01 -1.86 -10.99
C GLN A 154 12.00 -2.11 -9.84
N LEU A 155 12.74 -3.24 -9.90
CA LEU A 155 13.77 -3.55 -8.93
C LEU A 155 14.87 -2.48 -8.92
N LYS A 156 15.35 -2.07 -10.09
CA LYS A 156 16.38 -1.03 -10.20
C LYS A 156 15.93 0.29 -9.59
N ILE A 157 14.70 0.73 -9.90
CA ILE A 157 14.13 1.97 -9.35
C ILE A 157 14.01 1.89 -7.83
N LEU A 158 13.41 0.81 -7.32
CA LEU A 158 13.22 0.62 -5.89
C LEU A 158 14.56 0.58 -5.12
N LEU A 159 15.54 -0.16 -5.63
CA LEU A 159 16.87 -0.23 -5.00
C LEU A 159 17.55 1.14 -4.96
N ASN A 160 17.47 1.92 -6.05
CA ASN A 160 17.99 3.29 -6.05
C ASN A 160 17.31 4.16 -4.98
N PHE A 161 15.98 4.10 -4.88
CA PHE A 161 15.24 4.84 -3.85
C PHE A 161 15.65 4.45 -2.43
N PHE A 162 15.82 3.16 -2.15
CA PHE A 162 16.25 2.71 -0.83
C PHE A 162 17.71 3.05 -0.51
N ASP A 163 18.61 2.94 -1.49
CA ASP A 163 20.00 3.35 -1.34
C ASP A 163 20.08 4.86 -1.04
N GLU A 164 19.19 5.67 -1.64
CA GLU A 164 19.09 7.10 -1.35
C GLU A 164 18.38 7.40 -0.02
N SER A 165 17.39 6.63 0.43
CA SER A 165 16.57 7.05 1.58
C SER A 165 16.94 6.45 2.93
N LEU A 166 17.69 5.34 2.94
CA LEU A 166 18.04 4.61 4.18
C LEU A 166 19.26 5.20 4.90
N HIS A 167 19.78 6.34 4.44
CA HIS A 167 20.88 7.06 5.07
C HIS A 167 20.38 8.31 5.80
N GLU A 168 20.66 8.38 7.11
CA GLU A 168 20.23 9.47 8.01
C GLU A 168 20.69 10.87 7.53
N SER A 169 21.79 10.94 6.77
CA SER A 169 22.34 12.18 6.23
C SER A 169 21.42 12.92 5.24
N ASN A 170 20.33 12.29 4.80
CA ASN A 170 19.49 12.80 3.72
C ASN A 170 18.23 13.51 4.21
N LEU A 171 18.04 13.63 5.54
CA LEU A 171 17.03 14.51 6.10
C LEU A 171 17.51 15.97 5.97
N GLU A 172 17.06 16.64 4.91
CA GLU A 172 17.28 18.07 4.74
C GLU A 172 16.64 18.83 5.90
N SER A 173 17.37 19.81 6.44
CA SER A 173 16.79 20.69 7.46
C SER A 173 15.74 21.58 6.81
N SER A 174 14.53 21.55 7.38
CA SER A 174 13.44 22.44 7.01
C SER A 174 13.65 23.88 7.50
N GLY A 175 14.65 24.11 8.35
CA GLY A 175 14.88 25.38 9.05
C GLY A 175 13.98 25.59 10.27
N ASP A 176 13.08 24.65 10.55
CA ASP A 176 12.23 24.60 11.75
C ASP A 176 12.58 23.35 12.56
N GLU A 177 13.10 23.54 13.77
CA GLU A 177 13.55 22.46 14.65
C GLU A 177 12.42 21.48 14.98
N SER A 178 11.17 21.96 15.11
CA SER A 178 10.02 21.10 15.44
C SER A 178 9.63 20.20 14.26
N ILE A 179 9.71 20.73 13.04
CA ILE A 179 9.47 19.97 11.81
C ILE A 179 10.59 18.96 11.59
N ASP A 180 11.84 19.36 11.83
CA ASP A 180 13.00 18.47 11.70
C ASP A 180 12.95 17.32 12.72
N GLU A 181 12.56 17.60 13.97
CA GLU A 181 12.33 16.57 15.00
C GLU A 181 11.20 15.61 14.61
N LEU A 182 10.07 16.14 14.12
CA LEU A 182 8.96 15.31 13.65
C LEU A 182 9.38 14.43 12.47
N ASN A 183 10.07 15.00 11.48
CA ASN A 183 10.56 14.25 10.32
C ASN A 183 11.53 13.13 10.72
N LYS A 184 12.45 13.40 11.66
CA LYS A 184 13.33 12.38 12.23
C LYS A 184 12.54 11.29 12.95
N GLN A 185 11.51 11.66 13.71
CA GLN A 185 10.68 10.68 14.40
C GLN A 185 9.94 9.79 13.41
N LEU A 186 9.28 10.38 12.41
CA LEU A 186 8.55 9.64 11.37
C LEU A 186 9.48 8.72 10.57
N TRP A 187 10.68 9.20 10.22
CA TRP A 187 11.68 8.39 9.55
C TRP A 187 12.09 7.18 10.40
N ASN A 188 12.40 7.39 11.68
CA ASN A 188 12.87 6.33 12.59
C ASN A 188 11.78 5.32 12.97
N GLU A 189 10.58 5.80 13.27
CA GLU A 189 9.51 4.98 13.86
C GLU A 189 8.60 4.34 12.81
N GLU A 190 8.36 5.02 11.70
CA GLU A 190 7.42 4.55 10.68
C GLU A 190 8.13 4.01 9.43
N TYR A 191 9.04 4.79 8.86
CA TYR A 191 9.61 4.51 7.54
C TYR A 191 10.73 3.48 7.58
N PHE A 192 11.83 3.80 8.27
CA PHE A 192 13.05 3.00 8.30
C PHE A 192 12.80 1.52 8.65
N PRO A 193 11.97 1.17 9.65
CA PRO A 193 11.74 -0.23 10.01
C PRO A 193 11.07 -1.06 8.91
N VAL A 194 10.19 -0.44 8.11
CA VAL A 194 9.49 -1.13 7.03
C VAL A 194 10.32 -1.11 5.76
N ALA A 195 10.89 0.04 5.41
CA ALA A 195 11.72 0.22 4.22
C ALA A 195 12.94 -0.71 4.24
N SER A 196 13.66 -0.79 5.38
CA SER A 196 14.83 -1.66 5.51
C SER A 196 14.49 -3.14 5.31
N ARG A 197 13.35 -3.58 5.86
CA ARG A 197 12.88 -4.96 5.69
C ARG A 197 12.55 -5.23 4.23
N LEU A 198 11.77 -4.34 3.60
CA LEU A 198 11.42 -4.47 2.19
C LEU A 198 12.65 -4.48 1.28
N TYR A 199 13.62 -3.61 1.53
CA TYR A 199 14.90 -3.59 0.82
C TYR A 199 15.62 -4.94 0.91
N GLN A 200 15.80 -5.46 2.13
CA GLN A 200 16.43 -6.77 2.35
C GLN A 200 15.69 -7.88 1.59
N ARG A 201 14.35 -7.89 1.65
CA ARG A 201 13.51 -8.88 0.97
C ARG A 201 13.63 -8.80 -0.55
N ILE A 202 13.70 -7.60 -1.11
CA ILE A 202 13.93 -7.38 -2.54
C ILE A 202 15.28 -7.94 -2.97
N ILE A 203 16.34 -7.75 -2.17
CA ILE A 203 17.66 -8.31 -2.42
C ILE A 203 17.62 -9.84 -2.41
N GLU A 204 17.06 -10.44 -1.37
CA GLU A 204 16.94 -11.90 -1.22
C GLU A 204 16.19 -12.52 -2.41
N GLY A 205 15.02 -11.97 -2.75
CA GLY A 205 14.22 -12.45 -3.89
C GLY A 205 14.94 -12.29 -5.23
N ASN A 206 15.64 -11.17 -5.45
CA ASN A 206 16.43 -10.96 -6.68
C ASN A 206 17.59 -11.98 -6.80
N GLN A 207 18.26 -12.31 -5.71
CA GLN A 207 19.31 -13.33 -5.69
C GLN A 207 18.76 -14.73 -5.97
N TYR A 208 17.62 -15.09 -5.37
CA TYR A 208 16.93 -16.35 -5.62
C TYR A 208 16.64 -16.56 -7.10
N PHE A 209 16.00 -15.59 -7.75
CA PHE A 209 15.66 -15.70 -9.18
C PHE A 209 16.88 -15.71 -10.11
N LYS A 210 17.97 -15.01 -9.75
CA LYS A 210 19.23 -15.12 -10.50
C LYS A 210 19.81 -16.53 -10.42
N THR A 211 19.71 -17.18 -9.27
CA THR A 211 20.24 -18.54 -9.06
C THR A 211 19.45 -19.59 -9.86
N ILE A 212 18.12 -19.51 -9.88
CA ILE A 212 17.27 -20.43 -10.66
C ILE A 212 17.55 -20.30 -12.16
N ARG A 213 17.63 -19.07 -12.69
CA ARG A 213 17.93 -18.84 -14.12
C ARG A 213 19.27 -19.46 -14.57
N ILE A 214 20.27 -19.51 -13.69
CA ILE A 214 21.57 -20.14 -14.01
C ILE A 214 21.41 -21.66 -14.12
N ASN A 215 20.62 -22.26 -13.22
CA ASN A 215 20.42 -23.71 -13.18
C ASN A 215 19.55 -24.22 -14.34
N ASP A 216 18.60 -23.43 -14.85
CA ASP A 216 17.77 -23.79 -16.00
C ASP A 216 18.51 -23.70 -17.36
N HIS A 217 19.71 -23.11 -17.37
CA HIS A 217 20.55 -22.94 -18.57
C HIS A 217 21.85 -23.77 -18.52
N SER A 218 21.99 -24.66 -17.54
CA SER A 218 23.12 -25.59 -17.36
C SER A 218 22.75 -27.02 -17.78
#